data_AF-A0A948AXH7-F1
#
_entry.id   AF-A0A948AXH7-F1
#
_cell.length_a   1.000
_cell.length_b   1.000
_cell.length_c   1.000
_cell.angle_alpha   90.00
_cell.angle_beta   90.00
_cell.angle_gamma   90.00
#
_symmetry.space_group_name_H-M   'P 1'
#
loop_
_entity.id
_entity.type
_entity.pdbx_description
1 polymer ?
#
loop_
_entity_poly.entity_id
_entity_poly.type
_entity_poly.pdbx_seq_one_letter_code
_entity_poly.pdbx_strand_id
1 'polypeptide(L)'
;MSTEGTKLDFGFMLTAKKGLRQDLLKLRKKWDIPENGINDNEGAEKWWNEIVRKSDDYKGRNDSEIAINAFGNDIREIMKKYDIHASYHDVVRGYLLYYSAGIFSQPHNTSISIDYKDFKAVGMKINIFPHTTMKDIQKLWPLVEIQKERMWGIKRGSKKKKMTNEKTNKRVMELSNAGQSDKEIAKIIKQETGHTSLTYADVAKIKYRMKK
;
A
#
# COMPACT_ATOMS: atom_id res chain seq x y z
N MET A 1 25.90 -19.90 -19.13
CA MET A 1 25.81 -18.43 -19.27
C MET A 1 24.38 -18.03 -19.00
N SER A 2 24.11 -17.47 -17.82
CA SER A 2 22.78 -16.98 -17.44
C SER A 2 22.58 -15.59 -18.04
N THR A 3 21.62 -15.42 -18.95
CA THR A 3 21.12 -14.09 -19.31
C THR A 3 20.48 -13.50 -18.06
N GLU A 4 21.17 -12.55 -17.44
CA GLU A 4 20.58 -11.65 -16.46
C GLU A 4 19.30 -11.08 -17.04
N GLY A 5 18.18 -11.25 -16.34
CA GLY A 5 16.94 -10.55 -16.69
C GLY A 5 17.25 -9.06 -16.75
N THR A 6 17.38 -8.56 -17.98
CA THR A 6 17.77 -7.19 -18.23
C THR A 6 16.70 -6.33 -17.60
N LYS A 7 17.07 -5.56 -16.57
CA LYS A 7 16.22 -4.47 -16.08
C LYS A 7 15.96 -3.60 -17.31
N LEU A 8 14.72 -3.61 -17.80
CA LEU A 8 14.24 -2.64 -18.77
C LEU A 8 14.11 -1.30 -18.04
N ASP A 9 15.26 -0.68 -17.76
CA ASP A 9 15.34 0.74 -17.45
C ASP A 9 14.74 1.48 -18.66
N PHE A 10 14.00 2.56 -18.40
CA PHE A 10 13.52 3.46 -19.43
C PHE A 10 14.62 3.88 -20.41
N GLY A 11 15.88 3.99 -19.95
CA GLY A 11 17.05 4.18 -20.82
C GLY A 11 17.22 3.10 -21.90
N PHE A 12 16.98 1.82 -21.57
CA PHE A 12 16.97 0.73 -22.54
C PHE A 12 15.74 0.80 -23.46
N MET A 13 14.57 1.23 -22.96
CA MET A 13 13.39 1.38 -23.83
C MET A 13 13.60 2.46 -24.90
N LEU A 14 14.29 3.55 -24.57
CA LEU A 14 14.66 4.61 -25.53
C LEU A 14 15.54 4.10 -26.67
N THR A 15 16.36 3.07 -26.42
CA THR A 15 17.23 2.47 -27.45
C THR A 15 16.55 1.31 -28.18
N ALA A 16 15.77 0.49 -27.47
CA ALA A 16 15.12 -0.70 -28.02
C ALA A 16 13.87 -0.39 -28.86
N LYS A 17 13.09 0.63 -28.48
CA LYS A 17 11.86 1.01 -29.19
C LYS A 17 12.16 2.11 -30.21
N LYS A 18 12.50 1.70 -31.45
CA LYS A 18 12.81 2.61 -32.57
C LYS A 18 11.70 3.66 -32.74
N GLY A 19 12.05 4.95 -32.72
CA GLY A 19 11.11 6.06 -32.87
C GLY A 19 10.61 6.68 -31.56
N LEU A 20 10.72 5.98 -30.42
CA LEU A 20 10.22 6.46 -29.13
C LEU A 20 10.87 7.79 -28.74
N ARG A 21 12.20 7.91 -28.89
CA ARG A 21 12.92 9.15 -28.59
C ARG A 21 12.43 10.30 -29.46
N GLN A 22 12.24 10.08 -30.76
CA GLN A 22 11.79 11.11 -31.68
C GLN A 22 10.38 11.61 -31.34
N ASP A 23 9.46 10.72 -30.96
CA ASP A 23 8.11 11.13 -30.58
C ASP A 23 8.06 11.81 -29.22
N LEU A 24 8.91 11.42 -28.26
CA LEU A 24 9.07 12.16 -27.00
C LEU A 24 9.63 13.58 -27.24
N LEU A 25 10.56 13.75 -28.19
CA LEU A 25 11.06 15.07 -28.59
C LEU A 25 9.98 15.92 -29.27
N LYS A 26 9.14 15.32 -30.14
CA LYS A 26 7.97 16.02 -30.70
C LYS A 26 7.00 16.43 -29.61
N LEU A 27 6.78 15.57 -28.61
CA LEU A 27 5.88 15.87 -27.50
C LEU A 27 6.43 17.02 -26.65
N ARG A 28 7.75 17.05 -26.37
CA ARG A 28 8.39 18.20 -25.72
C ARG A 28 8.15 19.49 -26.48
N LYS A 29 8.36 19.48 -27.80
CA LYS A 29 8.11 20.64 -28.66
C LYS A 29 6.64 21.08 -28.62
N LYS A 30 5.70 20.14 -28.62
CA LYS A 30 4.25 20.43 -28.51
C LYS A 30 3.93 21.19 -27.22
N TRP A 31 4.60 20.83 -26.14
CA TRP A 31 4.36 21.38 -24.80
C TRP A 31 5.38 22.42 -24.35
N ASP A 32 6.17 22.97 -25.29
CA ASP A 32 7.16 24.02 -25.03
C ASP A 32 8.19 23.64 -23.94
N ILE A 33 8.54 22.35 -23.87
CA ILE A 33 9.58 21.83 -22.98
C ILE A 33 10.92 21.85 -23.74
N PRO A 34 12.02 22.34 -23.14
CA PRO A 34 13.33 22.32 -23.80
C PRO A 34 13.77 20.90 -24.21
N GLU A 35 14.56 20.81 -25.28
CA GLU A 35 15.04 19.52 -25.79
C GLU A 35 15.87 18.75 -24.76
N ASN A 36 16.56 19.44 -23.86
CA ASN A 36 17.34 18.81 -22.77
C ASN A 36 16.57 18.78 -21.45
N GLY A 37 15.25 18.99 -21.48
CA GLY A 37 14.43 19.11 -20.29
C GLY A 37 14.70 20.41 -19.52
N ILE A 38 14.02 20.53 -18.39
CA ILE A 38 14.11 21.62 -17.45
C ILE A 38 15.11 21.22 -16.37
N ASN A 39 16.11 22.06 -16.12
CA ASN A 39 17.29 21.69 -15.34
C ASN A 39 17.11 21.87 -13.83
N ASP A 40 16.01 22.45 -13.37
CA ASP A 40 15.74 22.73 -11.96
C ASP A 40 14.24 22.68 -11.63
N ASN A 41 13.94 22.59 -10.34
CA ASN A 41 12.57 22.50 -9.85
C ASN A 41 11.79 23.81 -10.06
N GLU A 42 12.45 24.96 -9.96
CA GLU A 42 11.82 26.27 -10.11
C GLU A 42 11.30 26.48 -11.54
N GLY A 43 12.10 26.12 -12.54
CA GLY A 43 11.72 26.13 -13.94
C GLY A 43 10.59 25.13 -14.23
N ALA A 44 10.59 23.97 -13.57
CA ALA A 44 9.54 22.98 -13.76
C ALA A 44 8.23 23.45 -13.14
N GLU A 45 8.29 24.10 -11.99
CA GLU A 45 7.16 24.75 -11.34
C GLU A 45 6.63 25.93 -12.16
N LYS A 46 7.51 26.76 -12.72
CA LYS A 46 7.13 27.84 -13.65
C LYS A 46 6.44 27.29 -14.88
N TRP A 47 6.99 26.24 -15.50
CA TRP A 47 6.35 25.58 -16.64
C TRP A 47 4.99 24.99 -16.26
N TRP A 48 4.88 24.35 -15.10
CA TRP A 48 3.62 23.80 -14.60
C TRP A 48 2.57 24.90 -14.41
N ASN A 49 2.97 25.99 -13.77
CA ASN A 49 2.14 27.17 -13.58
C ASN A 49 1.79 27.85 -14.90
N GLU A 50 2.67 27.85 -15.90
CA GLU A 50 2.37 28.38 -17.24
C GLU A 50 1.39 27.50 -18.01
N ILE A 51 1.48 26.17 -17.92
CA ILE A 51 0.50 25.26 -18.51
C ILE A 51 -0.87 25.46 -17.87
N VAL A 52 -0.91 25.57 -16.54
CA VAL A 52 -2.12 25.88 -15.77
C VAL A 52 -2.65 27.27 -16.14
N ARG A 53 -1.79 28.29 -16.24
CA ARG A 53 -2.22 29.66 -16.54
C ARG A 53 -2.63 29.87 -18.00
N LYS A 54 -1.96 29.21 -18.96
CA LYS A 54 -2.38 29.18 -20.39
C LYS A 54 -3.77 28.54 -20.55
N SER A 55 -4.19 27.71 -19.60
CA SER A 55 -5.56 27.20 -19.54
C SER A 55 -6.54 28.18 -18.89
N ASP A 56 -6.10 29.00 -17.93
CA ASP A 56 -6.93 30.00 -17.23
C ASP A 56 -7.24 31.28 -18.05
N ASP A 57 -6.49 31.57 -19.13
CA ASP A 57 -6.86 32.61 -20.10
C ASP A 57 -8.14 32.24 -20.90
N TYR A 58 -8.62 30.99 -20.77
CA TYR A 58 -9.99 30.59 -21.08
C TYR A 58 -10.82 30.59 -19.79
N LYS A 59 -11.94 31.30 -19.79
CA LYS A 59 -12.72 31.66 -18.60
C LYS A 59 -13.36 30.44 -17.90
N GLY A 60 -12.72 29.87 -16.88
CA GLY A 60 -13.40 29.01 -15.89
C GLY A 60 -12.50 28.01 -15.19
N ARG A 61 -12.80 27.72 -13.90
CA ARG A 61 -12.03 26.84 -13.00
C ARG A 61 -11.97 25.33 -13.40
N ASN A 62 -12.26 24.99 -14.65
CA ASN A 62 -12.20 23.61 -15.19
C ASN A 62 -11.04 23.39 -16.16
N ASP A 63 -10.36 24.43 -16.62
CA ASP A 63 -9.47 24.33 -17.78
C ASP A 63 -8.03 23.88 -17.43
N SER A 64 -7.60 24.11 -16.20
CA SER A 64 -6.31 23.60 -15.69
C SER A 64 -6.29 22.09 -15.53
N GLU A 65 -7.40 21.50 -15.08
CA GLU A 65 -7.60 20.06 -15.14
C GLU A 65 -7.59 19.57 -16.59
N ILE A 66 -8.19 20.30 -17.54
CA ILE A 66 -8.20 19.94 -18.97
C ILE A 66 -6.79 19.93 -19.56
N ALA A 67 -5.96 20.94 -19.29
CA ALA A 67 -4.58 21.01 -19.80
C ALA A 67 -3.67 19.92 -19.18
N ILE A 68 -3.78 19.70 -17.87
CA ILE A 68 -3.07 18.62 -17.16
C ILE A 68 -3.51 17.25 -17.71
N ASN A 69 -4.82 17.08 -17.93
CA ASN A 69 -5.35 15.86 -18.51
C ASN A 69 -4.91 15.68 -19.96
N ALA A 70 -4.81 16.74 -20.75
CA ALA A 70 -4.31 16.69 -22.13
C ALA A 70 -2.84 16.28 -22.20
N PHE A 71 -1.98 16.84 -21.34
CA PHE A 71 -0.57 16.41 -21.25
C PHE A 71 -0.46 14.95 -20.82
N GLY A 72 -1.22 14.54 -19.81
CA GLY A 72 -1.30 13.14 -19.38
C GLY A 72 -1.84 12.21 -20.47
N ASN A 73 -2.81 12.64 -21.27
CA ASN A 73 -3.37 11.86 -22.37
C ASN A 73 -2.33 11.65 -23.48
N ASP A 74 -1.59 12.68 -23.87
CA ASP A 74 -0.52 12.53 -24.87
C ASP A 74 0.57 11.54 -24.40
N ILE A 75 0.92 11.58 -23.11
CA ILE A 75 1.84 10.59 -22.52
C ILE A 75 1.27 9.18 -22.67
N ARG A 76 -0.01 8.98 -22.34
CA ARG A 76 -0.68 7.68 -22.48
C ARG A 76 -0.77 7.23 -23.94
N GLU A 77 -0.96 8.14 -24.89
CA GLU A 77 -0.96 7.81 -26.32
C GLU A 77 0.41 7.32 -26.80
N ILE A 78 1.49 7.99 -26.41
CA ILE A 78 2.86 7.51 -26.67
C ILE A 78 3.07 6.14 -26.02
N MET A 79 2.69 6.00 -24.75
CA MET A 79 2.84 4.72 -24.05
C MET A 79 2.08 3.60 -24.75
N LYS A 80 0.85 3.85 -25.20
CA LYS A 80 0.04 2.89 -25.96
C LYS A 80 0.68 2.55 -27.31
N LYS A 81 1.14 3.56 -28.07
CA LYS A 81 1.81 3.37 -29.37
C LYS A 81 3.02 2.45 -29.27
N TYR A 82 3.77 2.59 -28.19
CA TYR A 82 5.02 1.86 -27.98
C TYR A 82 4.86 0.64 -27.08
N ASP A 83 3.64 0.23 -26.69
CA ASP A 83 3.40 -0.87 -25.75
C ASP A 83 4.27 -0.73 -24.48
N ILE A 84 4.17 0.43 -23.85
CA ILE A 84 4.82 0.77 -22.58
C ILE A 84 3.75 0.64 -21.50
N HIS A 85 4.06 -0.15 -20.47
CA HIS A 85 3.11 -0.39 -19.39
C HIS A 85 2.80 0.90 -18.60
N ALA A 86 1.55 1.01 -18.12
CA ALA A 86 1.05 2.17 -17.37
C ALA A 86 1.90 2.54 -16.14
N SER A 87 2.60 1.59 -15.53
CA SER A 87 3.50 1.84 -14.40
C SER A 87 4.70 2.74 -14.73
N TYR A 88 5.04 2.93 -16.01
CA TYR A 88 6.09 3.85 -16.45
C TYR A 88 5.58 5.27 -16.68
N HIS A 89 4.31 5.57 -16.43
CA HIS A 89 3.73 6.88 -16.71
C HIS A 89 4.54 8.01 -16.07
N ASP A 90 4.88 7.89 -14.78
CA ASP A 90 5.64 8.93 -14.07
C ASP A 90 7.11 8.99 -14.52
N VAL A 91 7.67 7.86 -14.97
CA VAL A 91 9.01 7.82 -15.55
C VAL A 91 9.04 8.53 -16.90
N VAL A 92 8.05 8.28 -17.77
CA VAL A 92 7.91 8.96 -19.06
C VAL A 92 7.69 10.45 -18.84
N ARG A 93 6.80 10.81 -17.91
CA ARG A 93 6.55 12.21 -17.52
C ARG A 93 7.82 12.88 -17.03
N GLY A 94 8.55 12.24 -16.13
CA GLY A 94 9.81 12.74 -15.59
C GLY A 94 10.90 12.88 -16.64
N TYR A 95 11.01 11.88 -17.53
CA TYR A 95 11.92 11.97 -18.66
C TYR A 95 11.55 13.16 -19.55
N LEU A 96 10.28 13.35 -19.91
CA LEU A 96 9.84 14.49 -20.71
C LEU A 96 10.23 15.81 -20.05
N LEU A 97 9.96 15.98 -18.76
CA LEU A 97 10.21 17.23 -18.05
C LEU A 97 11.69 17.51 -17.79
N TYR A 98 12.48 16.52 -17.38
CA TYR A 98 13.81 16.75 -16.83
C TYR A 98 14.95 16.10 -17.63
N TYR A 99 14.62 15.39 -18.71
CA TYR A 99 15.58 14.60 -19.50
C TYR A 99 16.40 13.59 -18.69
N SER A 100 15.89 13.25 -17.51
CA SER A 100 16.43 12.27 -16.61
C SER A 100 15.34 11.28 -16.27
N ALA A 101 15.59 10.00 -16.60
CA ALA A 101 14.75 8.90 -16.17
C ALA A 101 14.97 8.54 -14.67
N GLY A 102 15.92 9.20 -14.01
CA GLY A 102 16.34 8.90 -12.63
C GLY A 102 15.67 9.73 -11.54
N ILE A 103 14.89 10.76 -11.89
CA ILE A 103 14.21 11.63 -10.90
C ILE A 103 12.98 10.93 -10.30
N PHE A 104 12.36 10.02 -11.05
CA PHE A 104 11.23 9.22 -10.58
C PHE A 104 11.66 7.78 -10.40
N SER A 105 11.22 7.15 -9.31
CA SER A 105 11.47 5.73 -9.06
C SER A 105 10.96 4.93 -10.26
N GLN A 106 11.87 4.26 -10.97
CA GLN A 106 11.50 3.27 -11.97
C GLN A 106 10.50 2.30 -11.35
N PRO A 107 9.41 1.92 -12.05
CA PRO A 107 8.45 0.99 -11.50
C PRO A 107 9.18 -0.27 -11.06
N HIS A 108 9.03 -0.62 -9.79
CA HIS A 108 9.62 -1.84 -9.26
C HIS A 108 9.09 -3.02 -10.05
N ASN A 109 9.97 -3.95 -10.46
CA ASN A 109 9.54 -5.18 -11.12
C ASN A 109 8.53 -5.95 -10.27
N THR A 110 8.57 -5.79 -8.95
CA THR A 110 7.66 -6.43 -7.99
C THR A 110 7.55 -5.57 -6.75
N SER A 111 6.40 -5.60 -6.06
CA SER A 111 6.27 -4.98 -4.73
C SER A 111 5.41 -5.83 -3.79
N ILE A 112 5.48 -5.56 -2.48
CA ILE A 112 4.62 -6.18 -1.48
C ILE A 112 3.67 -5.11 -0.95
N SER A 113 2.37 -5.39 -0.99
CA SER A 113 1.34 -4.59 -0.33
C SER A 113 0.79 -5.35 0.88
N ILE A 114 0.57 -4.63 1.97
CA ILE A 114 -0.04 -5.16 3.18
C ILE A 114 -1.43 -4.53 3.30
N ASP A 115 -2.46 -5.38 3.35
CA ASP A 115 -3.83 -4.93 3.60
C ASP A 115 -4.01 -4.72 5.10
N TYR A 116 -4.50 -3.56 5.50
CA TYR A 116 -4.81 -3.23 6.90
C TYR A 116 -6.32 -3.11 7.12
N LYS A 117 -6.78 -3.59 8.27
CA LYS A 117 -8.11 -3.33 8.82
C LYS A 117 -7.96 -2.94 10.28
N ASP A 118 -8.51 -1.80 10.67
CA ASP A 118 -8.42 -1.27 12.04
C ASP A 118 -6.97 -1.25 12.57
N PHE A 119 -6.03 -0.76 11.75
CA PHE A 119 -4.59 -0.72 12.01
C PHE A 119 -3.92 -2.10 12.21
N LYS A 120 -4.60 -3.19 11.87
CA LYS A 120 -4.04 -4.56 11.90
C LYS A 120 -3.84 -5.06 10.48
N ALA A 121 -2.64 -5.60 10.21
CA ALA A 121 -2.37 -6.29 8.96
C ALA A 121 -3.24 -7.55 8.86
N VAL A 122 -4.11 -7.61 7.85
CA VAL A 122 -5.06 -8.71 7.62
C VAL A 122 -4.74 -9.53 6.37
N GLY A 123 -3.99 -8.95 5.44
CA GLY A 123 -3.61 -9.58 4.18
C GLY A 123 -2.26 -9.07 3.68
N MET A 124 -1.65 -9.85 2.80
CA MET A 124 -0.46 -9.44 2.08
C MET A 124 -0.59 -9.92 0.64
N LYS A 125 -0.20 -9.06 -0.31
CA LYS A 125 -0.22 -9.33 -1.74
C LYS A 125 1.14 -9.00 -2.33
N ILE A 126 1.60 -9.81 -3.27
CA ILE A 126 2.73 -9.47 -4.12
C ILE A 126 2.15 -8.87 -5.39
N ASN A 127 2.50 -7.62 -5.69
CA ASN A 127 2.15 -6.99 -6.95
C ASN A 127 3.18 -7.40 -7.99
N ILE A 128 2.68 -8.03 -9.04
CA ILE A 128 3.43 -8.48 -10.22
C ILE A 128 3.16 -7.45 -11.32
N PHE A 129 4.22 -6.93 -11.91
CA PHE A 129 4.20 -6.01 -13.04
C PHE A 129 4.60 -6.76 -14.32
N PRO A 130 4.34 -6.24 -15.53
CA PRO A 130 4.53 -7.01 -16.76
C PRO A 130 5.97 -7.49 -17.02
N HIS A 131 6.96 -6.87 -16.39
CA HIS A 131 8.36 -7.27 -16.49
C HIS A 131 8.87 -8.04 -15.27
N THR A 132 7.97 -8.45 -14.37
CA THR A 132 8.31 -9.34 -13.27
C THR A 132 8.84 -10.66 -13.83
N THR A 133 10.09 -10.97 -13.50
CA THR A 133 10.62 -12.31 -13.71
C THR A 133 10.38 -13.18 -12.48
N MET A 134 10.45 -14.50 -12.64
CA MET A 134 10.43 -15.42 -11.48
C MET A 134 11.56 -15.11 -10.49
N LYS A 135 12.72 -14.67 -10.99
CA LYS A 135 13.86 -14.26 -10.16
C LYS A 135 13.53 -13.02 -9.31
N ASP A 136 12.71 -12.11 -9.81
CA ASP A 136 12.28 -10.93 -9.04
C ASP A 136 11.30 -11.31 -7.93
N ILE A 137 10.39 -12.25 -8.20
CA ILE A 137 9.50 -12.84 -7.17
C ILE A 137 10.33 -13.53 -6.08
N GLN A 138 11.33 -14.34 -6.47
CA GLN A 138 12.20 -15.04 -5.53
C GLN A 138 12.97 -14.09 -4.61
N LYS A 139 13.43 -12.94 -5.12
CA LYS A 139 14.10 -11.92 -4.31
C LYS A 139 13.20 -11.30 -3.23
N LEU A 140 11.88 -11.29 -3.44
CA LEU A 140 10.93 -10.82 -2.43
C LEU A 140 10.64 -11.84 -1.34
N TRP A 141 10.96 -13.11 -1.55
CA TRP A 141 10.57 -14.18 -0.63
C TRP A 141 11.09 -14.01 0.81
N PRO A 142 12.33 -13.54 1.05
CA PRO A 142 12.78 -13.23 2.41
C PRO A 142 11.92 -12.16 3.10
N LEU A 143 11.50 -11.12 2.36
CA LEU A 143 10.62 -10.08 2.89
C LEU A 143 9.22 -10.61 3.18
N VAL A 144 8.70 -11.49 2.32
CA VAL A 144 7.42 -12.20 2.51
C VAL A 144 7.44 -13.00 3.82
N GLU A 145 8.49 -13.78 4.08
CA GLU A 145 8.60 -14.55 5.33
C GLU A 145 8.70 -13.64 6.57
N ILE A 146 9.49 -12.55 6.50
CA ILE A 146 9.56 -11.56 7.60
C ILE A 146 8.18 -10.96 7.90
N GLN A 147 7.42 -10.57 6.87
CA GLN A 147 6.10 -9.98 7.06
C GLN A 147 5.07 -11.01 7.56
N LYS A 148 5.15 -12.24 7.08
CA LYS A 148 4.32 -13.35 7.57
C LYS A 148 4.54 -13.60 9.06
N GLU A 149 5.78 -13.59 9.55
CA GLU A 149 6.07 -13.69 10.99
C GLU A 149 5.45 -12.54 11.79
N ARG A 150 5.56 -11.29 11.30
CA ARG A 150 4.96 -10.11 11.93
C ARG A 150 3.43 -10.21 11.98
N MET A 151 2.80 -10.66 10.89
CA MET A 151 1.36 -10.87 10.82
C MET A 151 0.89 -12.03 11.73
N TRP A 152 1.70 -13.09 11.86
CA TRP A 152 1.41 -14.23 12.74
C TRP A 152 1.58 -13.87 14.22
N GLY A 153 2.51 -12.98 14.57
CA GLY A 153 2.64 -12.40 15.92
C GLY A 153 1.36 -11.68 16.37
N ILE A 154 0.71 -10.94 15.46
CA ILE A 154 -0.56 -10.25 15.73
C ILE A 154 -1.72 -11.24 15.97
N LYS A 155 -1.76 -12.38 15.24
CA LYS A 155 -2.77 -13.43 15.48
C LYS A 155 -2.63 -14.14 16.83
N ARG A 156 -1.42 -14.21 17.42
CA ARG A 156 -1.20 -14.80 18.76
C ARG A 156 -1.53 -13.83 19.91
N GLY A 157 -1.51 -12.52 19.68
CA GLY A 157 -1.79 -11.50 20.70
C GLY A 157 -3.25 -11.40 21.20
N SER A 158 -4.18 -12.24 20.73
CA SER A 158 -5.60 -12.13 21.09
C SER A 158 -6.35 -13.44 21.30
N LYS A 159 -5.64 -14.52 21.65
CA LYS A 159 -6.27 -15.65 22.36
C LYS A 159 -5.74 -15.70 23.78
N LYS A 160 -6.18 -14.78 24.63
CA LYS A 160 -6.30 -15.11 26.06
C LYS A 160 -7.06 -16.44 26.09
N LYS A 161 -6.46 -17.50 26.66
CA LYS A 161 -7.11 -18.80 26.79
C LYS A 161 -8.48 -18.55 27.42
N LYS A 162 -9.57 -18.69 26.65
CA LYS A 162 -10.91 -18.72 27.24
C LYS A 162 -10.88 -19.84 28.28
N MET A 163 -11.10 -19.53 29.55
CA MET A 163 -11.44 -20.57 30.51
C MET A 163 -12.66 -21.27 29.94
N THR A 164 -12.62 -22.60 29.87
CA THR A 164 -13.83 -23.37 29.60
C THR A 164 -14.87 -23.04 30.69
N ASN A 165 -16.16 -23.11 30.35
CA ASN A 165 -17.25 -22.78 31.29
C ASN A 165 -17.10 -23.55 32.62
N GLU A 166 -16.58 -24.78 32.56
CA GLU A 166 -16.29 -25.61 33.73
C GLU A 166 -15.21 -25.01 34.65
N LYS A 167 -14.09 -24.52 34.10
CA LYS A 167 -13.05 -23.85 34.88
C LYS A 167 -13.54 -22.54 35.48
N THR A 168 -14.36 -21.80 34.73
CA THR A 168 -15.00 -20.58 35.22
C THR A 168 -15.91 -20.89 36.41
N ASN A 169 -16.74 -21.91 36.31
CA ASN A 169 -17.65 -22.31 37.39
C ASN A 169 -16.90 -22.76 38.65
N LYS A 170 -15.83 -23.55 38.49
CA LYS A 170 -14.97 -23.95 39.61
C LYS A 170 -14.33 -22.74 40.29
N ARG A 171 -13.78 -21.82 39.50
CA ARG A 171 -13.16 -20.59 40.01
C ARG A 171 -14.15 -19.66 40.73
N VAL A 172 -15.38 -19.56 40.24
CA VAL A 172 -16.48 -18.85 40.93
C VAL A 172 -16.73 -19.45 42.32
N MET A 173 -16.79 -20.79 42.43
CA MET A 173 -17.03 -21.46 43.70
C MET A 173 -15.86 -21.30 44.67
N GLU A 174 -14.61 -21.39 44.20
CA GLU A 174 -13.42 -21.13 45.02
C GLU A 174 -13.43 -19.72 45.64
N LEU A 175 -13.67 -18.70 44.82
CA LEU A 175 -13.71 -17.31 45.29
C LEU A 175 -14.91 -17.05 46.21
N SER A 176 -16.05 -17.69 45.93
CA SER A 176 -17.22 -17.59 46.81
C SER A 176 -16.97 -18.26 48.17
N ASN A 177 -16.26 -19.38 48.22
CA ASN A 177 -15.89 -20.06 49.46
C ASN A 177 -14.85 -19.26 50.25
N ALA A 178 -14.02 -18.47 49.56
CA ALA A 178 -13.10 -17.50 50.16
C ALA A 178 -13.78 -16.21 50.63
N GLY A 179 -15.12 -16.13 50.60
CA GLY A 179 -15.89 -15.00 51.13
C GLY A 179 -15.98 -13.77 50.23
N GLN A 180 -15.54 -13.86 48.96
CA GLN A 180 -15.63 -12.75 48.02
C GLN A 180 -17.08 -12.45 47.63
N SER A 181 -17.41 -11.17 47.42
CA SER A 181 -18.74 -10.78 46.94
C SER A 181 -18.92 -11.08 45.44
N ASP A 182 -20.16 -11.27 44.99
CA ASP A 182 -20.44 -11.60 43.58
C ASP A 182 -19.93 -10.53 42.60
N LYS A 183 -19.89 -9.26 43.03
CA LYS A 183 -19.32 -8.15 42.25
C LYS A 183 -17.80 -8.26 42.13
N GLU A 184 -17.10 -8.63 43.20
CA GLU A 184 -15.64 -8.82 43.21
C GLU A 184 -15.25 -10.05 42.39
N ILE A 185 -15.99 -11.15 42.54
CA ILE A 185 -15.78 -12.38 41.75
C ILE A 185 -15.89 -12.07 40.25
N ALA A 186 -16.93 -11.35 39.83
CA ALA A 186 -17.09 -10.96 38.42
C ALA A 186 -15.91 -10.11 37.92
N LYS A 187 -15.41 -9.17 38.74
CA LYS A 187 -14.25 -8.33 38.41
C LYS A 187 -12.97 -9.15 38.28
N ILE A 188 -12.70 -10.06 39.23
CA ILE A 188 -11.51 -10.93 39.23
C ILE A 188 -11.51 -11.81 37.98
N ILE A 189 -12.64 -12.48 37.68
CA ILE A 189 -12.73 -13.37 36.52
C ILE A 189 -12.62 -12.59 35.21
N LYS A 190 -13.20 -11.38 35.12
CA LYS A 190 -13.01 -10.49 33.96
C LYS A 190 -11.54 -10.18 33.71
N GLN A 191 -10.78 -9.91 34.76
CA GLN A 191 -9.35 -9.61 34.67
C GLN A 191 -8.54 -10.86 34.29
N GLU A 192 -8.80 -11.99 34.94
CA GLU A 192 -8.10 -13.27 34.70
C GLU A 192 -8.34 -13.81 33.28
N THR A 193 -9.55 -13.67 32.75
CA THR A 193 -9.96 -14.34 31.49
C THR A 193 -10.11 -13.40 30.29
N GLY A 194 -10.26 -12.09 30.53
CA GLY A 194 -10.65 -11.13 29.50
C GLY A 194 -12.11 -11.25 29.05
N HIS A 195 -12.96 -12.04 29.71
CA HIS A 195 -14.40 -12.13 29.42
C HIS A 195 -15.14 -10.88 29.90
N THR A 196 -15.28 -9.86 29.04
CA THR A 196 -15.92 -8.59 29.40
C THR A 196 -17.40 -8.71 29.79
N SER A 197 -18.07 -9.82 29.41
CA SER A 197 -19.52 -10.01 29.55
C SER A 197 -20.00 -10.65 30.85
N LEU A 198 -19.13 -11.20 31.72
CA LEU A 198 -19.57 -11.89 32.94
C LEU A 198 -20.10 -10.88 33.98
N THR A 199 -21.38 -10.90 34.32
CA THR A 199 -21.96 -9.99 35.32
C THR A 199 -22.05 -10.62 36.70
N TYR A 200 -22.30 -9.81 37.74
CA TYR A 200 -22.56 -10.32 39.09
C TYR A 200 -23.83 -11.20 39.13
N ALA A 201 -24.81 -10.93 38.28
CA ALA A 201 -26.01 -11.76 38.15
C ALA A 201 -25.68 -13.15 37.58
N ASP A 202 -24.70 -13.24 36.68
CA ASP A 202 -24.23 -14.52 36.14
C ASP A 202 -23.48 -15.32 37.22
N VAL A 203 -22.69 -14.65 38.08
CA VAL A 203 -22.04 -15.27 39.23
C VAL A 203 -23.06 -15.88 40.19
N ALA A 204 -24.14 -15.15 40.51
CA ALA A 204 -25.22 -15.66 41.36
C ALA A 204 -25.91 -16.90 40.76
N LYS A 205 -26.17 -16.89 39.44
CA LYS A 205 -26.75 -18.05 38.72
C LYS A 205 -25.82 -19.26 38.71
N ILE A 206 -24.52 -19.04 38.56
CA ILE A 206 -23.51 -20.12 38.61
C ILE A 206 -23.49 -20.74 40.01
N LYS A 207 -23.41 -19.92 41.06
CA LYS A 207 -23.44 -20.38 42.47
C LYS A 207 -24.70 -21.18 42.78
N TYR A 208 -25.86 -20.71 42.32
CA TYR A 208 -27.13 -21.42 42.52
C TYR A 208 -27.14 -22.79 41.83
N ARG A 209 -26.63 -22.87 40.59
CA ARG A 209 -26.58 -24.11 39.82
C ARG A 209 -25.62 -25.14 40.42
N MET A 210 -24.49 -24.69 40.94
CA MET A 210 -23.42 -25.55 41.48
C MET A 210 -23.67 -25.99 42.94
N LYS A 211 -24.68 -25.43 43.61
CA LYS A 211 -25.13 -25.85 44.95
C LYS A 211 -26.24 -26.91 44.91
N LYS A 212 -26.82 -27.19 43.74
CA LYS A 212 -27.70 -28.33 43.50
C LYS A 212 -26.85 -29.56 43.18
#